data_AF-A0A2K3JUJ7-F1
#
_entry.id   AF-A0A2K3JUJ7-F1
#
_cell.length_a   1.000
_cell.length_b   1.000
_cell.length_c   1.000
_cell.angle_alpha   90.00
_cell.angle_beta   90.00
_cell.angle_gamma   90.00
#
_symmetry.space_group_name_H-M   'P 1'
#
loop_
_entity.id
_entity.type
_entity.pdbx_description
1 polymer ?
#
loop_
_entity_poly.entity_id
_entity_poly.type
_entity_poly.pdbx_seq_one_letter_code
_entity_poly.pdbx_strand_id
1 'polypeptide(L)' 'MVFGQVVVGPPGSGKTTYCNGMSQFLTLIGRKVAIVNLDPANDSLPYECAVNIEDLVKLSDVMIEHSLGPNG' A
#
# COMPACT_ATOMS: atom_id res chain seq x y z
N MET A 1 -8.72 -21.53 5.91
CA MET A 1 -7.33 -21.15 6.24
C MET A 1 -7.05 -19.81 5.59
N VAL A 2 -6.46 -18.87 6.33
CA VAL A 2 -6.16 -17.50 5.84
C VAL A 2 -4.69 -17.43 5.43
N PHE A 3 -4.40 -16.75 4.34
CA PHE A 3 -3.03 -16.57 3.82
C PHE A 3 -2.78 -15.08 3.59
N GLY A 4 -1.54 -14.63 3.81
CA GLY A 4 -1.12 -13.26 3.62
C GLY A 4 0.23 -13.19 2.92
N GLN A 5 0.48 -12.07 2.24
CA GLN A 5 1.74 -11.77 1.58
C GLN A 5 2.21 -10.40 2.05
N VAL A 6 3.49 -10.28 2.41
CA VAL A 6 4.12 -8.99 2.71
C VAL A 6 5.05 -8.68 1.55
N VAL A 7 4.76 -7.58 0.85
CA VAL A 7 5.50 -7.17 -0.36
C VAL A 7 6.50 -6.08 0.02
N VAL A 8 7.79 -6.39 -0.08
CA VAL A 8 8.89 -5.49 0.27
C VAL A 8 9.86 -5.34 -0.90
N GLY A 9 10.55 -4.21 -0.97
CA GLY A 9 11.49 -3.90 -2.04
C GLY A 9 11.83 -2.42 -2.13
N PRO A 10 12.94 -2.06 -2.80
CA PRO A 10 13.36 -0.66 -2.94
C PRO A 10 12.34 0.19 -3.73
N PRO A 11 12.44 1.53 -3.68
CA PRO A 11 11.65 2.42 -4.54
C PRO A 11 11.80 2.04 -6.02
N GLY A 12 10.71 2.08 -6.78
CA GLY A 12 10.73 1.71 -8.20
C GLY A 12 10.78 0.21 -8.52
N SER A 13 10.86 -0.69 -7.52
CA SER A 13 10.91 -2.15 -7.77
C SER A 13 9.59 -2.78 -8.23
N GLY A 14 8.52 -2.00 -8.43
CA GLY A 14 7.23 -2.47 -8.92
C GLY A 14 6.28 -3.07 -7.88
N LYS A 15 6.46 -2.77 -6.59
CA LYS A 15 5.59 -3.29 -5.49
C LYS A 15 4.10 -3.02 -5.75
N THR A 16 3.75 -1.78 -6.08
CA THR A 16 2.37 -1.37 -6.37
C THR A 16 1.81 -2.13 -7.58
N THR A 17 2.60 -2.28 -8.64
CA THR A 17 2.24 -3.05 -9.84
C THR A 17 1.98 -4.52 -9.52
N TYR A 18 2.83 -5.12 -8.67
CA TYR A 18 2.65 -6.49 -8.19
C TYR A 18 1.35 -6.66 -7.42
N CYS A 19 1.07 -5.79 -6.45
CA CYS A 19 -0.17 -5.84 -5.66
C CYS A 19 -1.41 -5.74 -6.56
N ASN A 20 -1.39 -4.85 -7.56
CA ASN A 20 -2.48 -4.74 -8.54
C ASN A 20 -2.70 -6.05 -9.30
N GLY A 21 -1.66 -6.57 -9.95
CA GLY A 21 -1.76 -7.80 -10.76
C GLY A 21 -2.14 -9.03 -9.93
N MET A 22 -1.58 -9.18 -8.73
CA MET A 22 -1.89 -10.28 -7.82
C MET A 22 -3.35 -10.21 -7.35
N SER A 23 -3.89 -9.02 -7.07
CA SER A 23 -5.29 -8.86 -6.68
C SER A 23 -6.25 -9.26 -7.81
N GLN A 24 -5.94 -8.86 -9.05
CA GLN A 24 -6.72 -9.23 -10.24
C GLN A 24 -6.67 -10.74 -10.46
N PHE A 25 -5.48 -11.35 -10.40
CA PHE A 25 -5.31 -12.79 -10.56
C PHE A 25 -6.09 -13.59 -9.52
N LEU A 26 -5.96 -13.24 -8.23
CA LEU A 26 -6.63 -13.94 -7.15
C LEU A 26 -8.16 -13.80 -7.25
N THR A 27 -8.65 -12.63 -7.64
CA THR A 27 -10.08 -12.39 -7.89
C THR A 27 -10.58 -13.24 -9.06
N LEU A 28 -9.83 -13.32 -10.16
CA LEU A 28 -10.17 -14.14 -11.34
C LEU A 28 -10.29 -15.64 -11.02
N ILE A 29 -9.48 -16.16 -10.09
CA ILE A 29 -9.58 -17.56 -9.64
C ILE A 29 -10.60 -17.76 -8.50
N GLY A 30 -11.47 -16.78 -8.23
CA GLY A 30 -12.55 -16.87 -7.26
C GLY A 30 -12.14 -16.71 -5.80
N ARG A 31 -10.94 -16.16 -5.52
CA ARG A 31 -10.49 -15.89 -4.15
C ARG A 31 -10.85 -14.47 -3.73
N LYS A 32 -11.33 -14.33 -2.50
CA LYS A 32 -11.49 -13.02 -1.85
C LYS A 32 -10.12 -12.46 -1.50
N VAL A 33 -9.90 -11.19 -1.80
CA VAL A 33 -8.64 -10.47 -1.58
C VAL A 33 -8.94 -9.19 -0.84
N ALA A 34 -8.06 -8.83 0.09
CA ALA A 34 -8.01 -7.51 0.69
C ALA A 34 -6.58 -6.99 0.51
N ILE A 35 -6.44 -5.76 0.01
CA ILE A 35 -5.15 -5.08 -0.09
C ILE A 35 -5.05 -4.07 1.04
N VAL A 36 -3.92 -4.08 1.73
CA VAL A 36 -3.59 -3.14 2.81
C VAL A 36 -2.40 -2.32 2.36
N ASN A 37 -2.59 -1.03 2.10
CA ASN A 37 -1.49 -0.12 1.81
C ASN A 37 -0.90 0.41 3.12
N LEU A 38 0.38 0.14 3.33
CA LEU A 38 1.15 0.61 4.49
C LEU A 38 2.19 1.68 4.11
N ASP A 39 2.22 2.12 2.85
CA ASP A 39 3.11 3.18 2.38
C ASP A 39 2.36 4.53 2.44
N PRO A 40 2.74 5.45 3.36
CA PRO A 40 2.06 6.74 3.55
C PRO A 40 2.45 7.80 2.51
N ALA A 41 3.34 7.45 1.56
CA ALA A 41 3.85 8.34 0.52
C ALA A 41 3.38 7.92 -0.89
N ASN A 42 2.28 7.17 -0.99
CA ASN A 42 1.86 6.54 -2.23
C ASN A 42 0.64 7.26 -2.81
N ASP A 43 0.90 8.45 -3.39
CA ASP A 43 -0.09 9.45 -3.79
C ASP A 43 -1.22 8.98 -4.74
N SER A 44 -1.04 7.86 -5.45
CA SER A 44 -2.12 7.28 -6.27
C SER A 44 -2.00 5.77 -6.42
N LEU A 45 -2.90 5.05 -5.76
CA LEU A 45 -3.07 3.62 -5.96
C LEU A 45 -3.98 3.38 -7.18
N PRO A 46 -3.56 2.57 -8.18
CA PRO A 46 -4.39 2.28 -9.35
C PRO A 46 -5.49 1.24 -9.07
N TYR A 47 -5.79 0.97 -7.80
CA TYR A 47 -6.75 -0.04 -7.35
C TYR A 47 -7.31 0.31 -5.96
N GLU A 48 -8.47 -0.26 -5.64
CA GLU A 48 -9.11 -0.09 -4.34
C GLU A 48 -8.33 -0.86 -3.26
N CYS A 49 -7.90 -0.14 -2.20
CA CYS A 49 -7.36 -0.76 -0.99
C CYS A 49 -8.48 -0.93 0.04
N ALA A 50 -8.50 -2.07 0.71
CA ALA A 50 -9.42 -2.31 1.81
C ALA A 50 -9.03 -1.50 3.07
N VAL A 51 -7.73 -1.21 3.21
CA VAL A 51 -7.17 -0.35 4.27
C VAL A 51 -6.03 0.46 3.66
N ASN A 52 -6.04 1.78 3.87
CA ASN A 52 -4.93 2.68 3.51
C ASN A 52 -4.45 3.43 4.75
N ILE A 53 -3.15 3.38 5.04
CA ILE A 53 -2.58 4.08 6.20
C ILE A 53 -2.67 5.60 6.08
N GLU A 54 -2.76 6.14 4.86
CA GLU A 54 -2.96 7.57 4.59
C GLU A 54 -4.29 8.10 5.16
N ASP A 55 -5.30 7.23 5.35
CA ASP A 55 -6.56 7.60 5.99
C ASP A 55 -6.38 7.86 7.51
N LEU A 56 -5.32 7.30 8.10
CA LEU A 56 -4.98 7.48 9.51
C LEU A 56 -3.94 8.60 9.69
N VAL A 57 -2.86 8.57 8.90
CA VAL A 57 -1.71 9.47 9.02
C VAL A 57 -1.10 9.71 7.64
N LYS A 58 -1.05 10.97 7.21
CA LYS A 58 -0.33 11.39 6.00
C LYS A 58 1.10 11.80 6.34
N LEU A 59 2.04 11.46 5.46
CA LEU A 59 3.44 11.84 5.63
C LEU A 59 3.61 13.37 5.73
N SER A 60 2.85 14.12 4.94
CA SER A 60 2.85 15.60 4.98
C SER A 60 2.54 16.17 6.37
N ASP A 61 1.58 15.57 7.06
CA ASP A 61 1.07 16.09 8.32
C ASP A 61 2.10 15.86 9.44
N VAL A 62 2.73 14.68 9.44
CA VAL A 62 3.83 14.33 10.36
C VAL A 62 5.06 15.23 10.15
N MET A 63 5.45 15.47 8.89
CA MET A 63 6.59 16.34 8.57
C MET A 63 6.38 17.77 9.08
N ILE A 64 5.15 18.31 8.95
CA ILE A 64 4.81 19.65 9.43
C ILE A 64 4.76 19.70 10.96
N GLU A 65 4.04 18.77 11.60
CA GLU A 65 3.80 18.78 13.05
C GLU A 65 5.10 18.57 13.84
N HIS A 66 6.00 17.73 13.35
CA HIS A 66 7.25 17.41 14.02
C HIS A 66 8.48 18.15 13.45
N SER A 67 8.31 18.98 12.40
CA SER A 67 9.43 19.64 11.69
C SER A 67 10.51 18.66 11.24
N LEU A 68 10.08 17.52 10.71
CA LEU A 68 10.95 16.40 10.30
C LEU A 68 11.09 16.35 8.77
N GLY A 69 12.20 15.77 8.31
CA GLY A 69 12.36 15.42 6.91
C GLY A 69 11.49 14.22 6.53
N PRO A 70 11.43 13.84 5.23
CA PRO A 70 10.60 12.73 4.77
C PRO A 70 10.97 11.35 5.37
N ASN A 71 12.13 11.25 6.03
CA ASN A 71 12.59 10.05 6.73
C ASN A 71 12.71 10.22 8.25
N GLY A 72 12.23 11.34 8.81
CA GLY A 72 12.60 11.79 10.15
C GLY A 72 13.74 12.79 10.10
#